data_AF-A0A4Y1S204-F1
#
_entry.id   AF-A0A4Y1S204-F1
#
_cell.length_a   1.000
_cell.length_b   1.000
_cell.length_c   1.000
_cell.angle_alpha   90.00
_cell.angle_beta   90.00
_cell.angle_gamma   90.00
#
_symmetry.space_group_name_H-M   'P 1'
#
loop_
_entity.id
_entity.type
_entity.pdbx_description
1 polymer ?
#
loop_
_entity_poly.entity_id
_entity_poly.type
_entity_poly.pdbx_seq_one_letter_code
_entity_poly.pdbx_strand_id
1 'polypeptide(L)'
;AFDPDNNSVTLSNGETITYDFLVVALGIQIDWGKVKGLPETLGKNGVCSNYSYDTVEYTWQNIRTFRGGNAVFTHPSTPIKCGGAPQKIVYLADDYFRRSGVRQQSQLNFYHAGAAIFAVKKYADALNRVVARKGINVHYQHDLIEVRGEAREAVFRNLATQETVTVHFDMLHVSPPQSAPDVIKSSALANSGGWVDVDQYTLQHKRYPNVFSLGDCSSLPTSKTGAAVRKQAPVVVANLMAAIAKETLPATYDGYTSCPLVTGYGS
;
A
#
# COMPACT_ATOMS: atom_id res chain seq x y z
N ALA A 1 10.04 -6.77 20.87
CA ALA A 1 10.42 -8.04 20.22
C ALA A 1 9.35 -9.08 20.51
N PHE A 2 9.12 -10.02 19.58
CA PHE A 2 8.25 -11.18 19.83
C PHE A 2 9.10 -12.38 20.23
N ASP A 3 8.69 -13.06 21.29
CA ASP A 3 9.26 -14.34 21.72
C ASP A 3 8.11 -15.35 21.90
N PRO A 4 7.64 -15.96 20.78
CA PRO A 4 6.51 -16.88 20.82
C PRO A 4 6.85 -18.24 21.44
N ASP A 5 8.12 -18.61 21.58
CA ASP A 5 8.52 -19.85 22.25
C ASP A 5 8.31 -19.73 23.78
N ASN A 6 8.39 -18.51 24.32
CA ASN A 6 8.12 -18.20 25.72
C ASN A 6 6.81 -17.43 25.95
N ASN A 7 5.94 -17.36 24.93
CA ASN A 7 4.68 -16.62 24.95
C ASN A 7 4.81 -15.19 25.51
N SER A 8 5.79 -14.42 25.03
CA SER A 8 6.04 -13.07 25.51
C SER A 8 6.34 -12.04 24.42
N VAL A 9 6.16 -10.77 24.76
CA VAL A 9 6.54 -9.62 23.96
C VAL A 9 7.32 -8.62 24.79
N THR A 10 8.45 -8.16 24.28
CA THR A 10 9.24 -7.09 24.90
C THR A 10 8.89 -5.74 24.26
N LEU A 11 8.46 -4.78 25.06
CA LEU A 11 8.14 -3.42 24.65
C LEU A 11 9.40 -2.56 24.48
N SER A 12 9.27 -1.37 23.89
CA SER A 12 10.39 -0.45 23.67
C SER A 12 10.99 0.11 24.97
N ASN A 13 10.22 0.13 26.07
CA ASN A 13 10.69 0.50 27.41
C ASN A 13 11.44 -0.64 28.13
N GLY A 14 11.60 -1.81 27.48
CA GLY A 14 12.25 -3.00 28.05
C GLY A 14 11.32 -3.90 28.87
N GLU A 15 10.08 -3.49 29.10
CA GLU A 15 9.08 -4.31 29.79
C GLU A 15 8.74 -5.56 28.97
N THR A 16 8.60 -6.70 29.64
CA THR A 16 8.18 -7.95 29.02
C THR A 16 6.79 -8.33 29.50
N ILE A 17 5.88 -8.52 28.55
CA ILE A 17 4.49 -8.93 28.79
C ILE A 17 4.33 -10.35 28.28
N THR A 18 3.84 -11.24 29.14
CA THR A 18 3.46 -12.61 28.75
C THR A 18 2.00 -12.67 28.31
N TYR A 19 1.65 -13.69 27.53
CA TYR A 19 0.29 -13.90 27.05
C TYR A 19 -0.09 -15.38 27.04
N ASP A 20 -1.37 -15.68 27.19
CA ASP A 20 -1.91 -17.00 26.84
C ASP A 20 -2.16 -17.10 25.34
N PHE A 21 -2.71 -16.03 24.75
CA PHE A 21 -2.98 -15.88 23.32
C PHE A 21 -2.53 -14.51 22.81
N LEU A 22 -2.06 -14.46 21.57
CA LEU A 22 -1.58 -13.24 20.92
C LEU A 22 -2.30 -13.02 19.59
N VAL A 23 -2.80 -11.80 19.37
CA VAL A 23 -3.29 -11.35 18.06
C VAL A 23 -2.37 -10.27 17.52
N VAL A 24 -1.70 -10.54 16.40
CA VAL A 24 -0.77 -9.60 15.75
C VAL A 24 -1.49 -8.82 14.66
N ALA A 25 -1.64 -7.51 14.85
CA ALA A 25 -2.34 -6.59 13.95
C ALA A 25 -1.56 -5.27 13.72
N LEU A 26 -0.24 -5.36 13.53
CA LEU A 26 0.67 -4.20 13.44
C LEU A 26 0.63 -3.44 12.10
N GLY A 27 -0.31 -3.77 11.22
CA GLY A 27 -0.48 -3.08 9.94
C GLY A 27 0.69 -3.30 8.97
N ILE A 28 1.02 -2.27 8.19
CA ILE A 28 2.11 -2.29 7.21
C ILE A 28 3.08 -1.15 7.49
N GLN A 29 4.36 -1.39 7.26
CA GLN A 29 5.41 -0.38 7.36
C GLN A 29 5.53 0.40 6.07
N ILE A 30 5.66 1.72 6.17
CA ILE A 30 5.92 2.61 5.04
C ILE A 30 7.42 2.93 4.99
N ASP A 31 8.07 2.56 3.90
CA ASP A 31 9.53 2.62 3.77
C ASP A 31 9.98 3.83 2.94
N TRP A 32 9.76 5.05 3.45
CA TRP A 32 10.11 6.29 2.74
C TRP A 32 11.57 6.33 2.29
N GLY A 33 12.49 5.84 3.12
CA GLY A 33 13.92 5.80 2.86
C GLY A 33 14.37 4.83 1.77
N LYS A 34 13.48 3.97 1.23
CA LYS A 34 13.82 3.11 0.08
C LYS A 34 13.87 3.85 -1.25
N VAL A 35 13.34 5.07 -1.30
CA VAL A 35 13.48 5.96 -2.45
C VAL A 35 14.46 7.06 -2.07
N LYS A 36 15.60 7.11 -2.76
CA LYS A 36 16.66 8.09 -2.48
C LYS A 36 16.11 9.52 -2.62
N GLY A 37 16.35 10.38 -1.64
CA GLY A 37 15.94 11.79 -1.67
C GLY A 37 14.45 12.04 -1.35
N LEU A 38 13.63 10.99 -1.17
CA LEU A 38 12.21 11.15 -0.91
C LEU A 38 11.91 11.73 0.48
N PRO A 39 12.46 11.20 1.60
CA PRO A 39 12.19 11.76 2.93
C PRO A 39 12.50 13.25 3.03
N GLU A 40 13.57 13.69 2.35
CA GLU A 40 14.06 15.06 2.41
C GLU A 40 13.18 16.04 1.65
N THR A 41 12.32 15.57 0.73
CA THR A 41 11.49 16.44 -0.11
C THR A 41 9.98 16.22 0.05
N LEU A 42 9.55 15.19 0.77
CA LEU A 42 8.13 14.91 0.97
C LEU A 42 7.45 16.09 1.70
N GLY A 43 6.31 16.55 1.19
CA GLY A 43 5.60 17.72 1.73
C GLY A 43 6.11 19.07 1.21
N LYS A 44 7.09 19.07 0.29
CA LYS A 44 7.62 20.28 -0.37
C LYS A 44 8.02 19.97 -1.82
N ASN A 45 8.45 21.00 -2.55
CA ASN A 45 8.90 20.89 -3.95
C ASN A 45 7.89 20.20 -4.90
N GLY A 46 6.59 20.23 -4.59
CA GLY A 46 5.56 19.53 -5.38
C GLY A 46 5.51 18.01 -5.15
N VAL A 47 6.24 17.48 -4.17
CA VAL A 47 6.29 16.04 -3.83
C VAL A 47 5.34 15.75 -2.66
N CYS A 48 4.37 14.88 -2.87
CA CYS A 48 3.28 14.60 -1.94
C CYS A 48 2.93 13.11 -1.89
N SER A 49 2.15 12.70 -0.88
CA SER A 49 1.66 11.33 -0.76
C SER A 49 0.39 11.27 0.07
N ASN A 50 -0.56 10.44 -0.35
CA ASN A 50 -1.75 10.14 0.44
C ASN A 50 -1.54 9.03 1.49
N TYR A 51 -0.31 8.48 1.58
CA TYR A 51 0.00 7.36 2.47
C TYR A 51 0.51 7.78 3.85
N SER A 52 0.66 9.08 4.10
CA SER A 52 0.98 9.65 5.41
C SER A 52 -0.06 10.71 5.81
N TYR A 53 -0.43 10.70 7.09
CA TYR A 53 -1.32 11.69 7.69
C TYR A 53 -0.76 13.11 7.54
N ASP A 54 0.55 13.28 7.72
CA ASP A 54 1.21 14.58 7.71
C ASP A 54 1.33 15.20 6.31
N THR A 55 1.18 14.41 5.24
CA THR A 55 1.51 14.82 3.88
C THR A 55 0.32 14.81 2.92
N VAL A 56 -0.80 14.20 3.32
CA VAL A 56 -1.99 14.07 2.47
C VAL A 56 -2.62 15.41 2.11
N GLU A 57 -2.62 16.38 3.03
CA GLU A 57 -3.16 17.73 2.76
C GLU A 57 -2.32 18.47 1.71
N TYR A 58 -1.00 18.23 1.70
CA TYR A 58 -0.11 18.80 0.68
C TYR A 58 -0.41 18.23 -0.71
N THR A 59 -0.86 16.97 -0.83
CA THR A 59 -1.37 16.44 -2.11
C THR A 59 -2.51 17.31 -2.64
N TRP A 60 -3.48 17.64 -1.78
CA TRP A 60 -4.59 18.49 -2.18
C TRP A 60 -4.15 19.91 -2.54
N GLN A 61 -3.23 20.49 -1.77
CA GLN A 61 -2.66 21.79 -2.09
C GLN A 61 -2.03 21.80 -3.49
N ASN A 62 -1.18 20.82 -3.81
CA ASN A 62 -0.55 20.70 -5.13
C ASN A 62 -1.57 20.57 -6.25
N ILE A 63 -2.60 19.74 -6.09
CA ILE A 63 -3.68 19.58 -7.08
C ILE A 63 -4.44 20.90 -7.27
N ARG A 64 -4.80 21.57 -6.17
CA ARG A 64 -5.55 22.84 -6.20
C ARG A 64 -4.77 23.98 -6.87
N THR A 65 -3.47 24.04 -6.63
CA THR A 65 -2.60 25.12 -7.13
C THR A 65 -1.88 24.76 -8.43
N PHE A 66 -2.11 23.57 -8.98
CA PHE A 66 -1.54 23.16 -10.27
C PHE A 66 -1.94 24.13 -11.39
N ARG A 67 -1.01 24.41 -12.32
CA ARG A 67 -1.23 25.36 -13.43
C ARG A 67 -1.02 24.73 -14.81
N GLY A 68 -0.67 23.45 -14.87
CA GLY A 68 -0.22 22.77 -16.09
C GLY A 68 1.17 22.18 -15.90
N GLY A 69 1.64 21.44 -16.90
CA GLY A 69 2.89 20.69 -16.87
C GLY A 69 2.70 19.21 -16.52
N ASN A 70 3.72 18.59 -15.93
CA ASN A 70 3.78 17.16 -15.70
C ASN A 70 3.28 16.79 -14.31
N ALA A 71 2.09 16.19 -14.22
CA ALA A 71 1.60 15.55 -13.01
C ALA A 71 1.98 14.06 -13.03
N VAL A 72 2.94 13.69 -12.18
CA VAL A 72 3.50 12.33 -12.09
C VAL A 72 2.94 11.61 -10.87
N PHE A 73 2.52 10.37 -11.05
CA PHE A 73 1.99 9.51 -10.00
C PHE A 73 2.70 8.18 -10.03
N THR A 74 2.92 7.56 -8.87
CA THR A 74 3.68 6.30 -8.79
C THR A 74 2.91 5.16 -8.13
N HIS A 75 3.23 3.93 -8.51
CA HIS A 75 2.84 2.70 -7.82
C HIS A 75 4.09 1.80 -7.66
N PRO A 76 4.47 1.41 -6.44
CA PRO A 76 5.73 0.71 -6.17
C PRO A 76 5.68 -0.76 -6.59
N SER A 77 6.85 -1.41 -6.65
CA SER A 77 6.99 -2.85 -6.90
C SER A 77 6.66 -3.74 -5.70
N THR A 78 6.57 -3.16 -4.50
CA THR A 78 6.32 -3.89 -3.24
C THR A 78 4.83 -4.13 -2.97
N PRO A 79 4.47 -5.10 -2.11
CA PRO A 79 3.12 -5.19 -1.56
C PRO A 79 2.69 -3.85 -0.92
N ILE A 80 1.43 -3.47 -1.10
CA ILE A 80 0.93 -2.15 -0.71
C ILE A 80 -0.46 -2.24 -0.08
N LYS A 81 -0.74 -1.44 0.96
CA LYS A 81 -2.12 -1.26 1.45
C LYS A 81 -2.95 -0.51 0.42
N CYS A 82 -4.14 -1.02 0.13
CA CYS A 82 -5.06 -0.48 -0.86
C CYS A 82 -4.38 -0.25 -2.22
N GLY A 83 -4.01 -1.32 -2.94
CA GLY A 83 -3.31 -1.21 -4.24
C GLY A 83 -4.03 -0.41 -5.34
N GLY A 84 -5.32 -0.10 -5.17
CA GLY A 84 -6.03 0.83 -6.07
C GLY A 84 -5.86 2.31 -5.71
N ALA A 85 -5.44 2.68 -4.50
CA ALA A 85 -5.29 4.08 -4.11
C ALA A 85 -4.32 4.91 -4.98
N PRO A 86 -3.19 4.36 -5.48
CA PRO A 86 -2.26 5.09 -6.33
C PRO A 86 -2.90 5.63 -7.61
N GLN A 87 -3.83 4.87 -8.22
CA GLN A 87 -4.55 5.31 -9.42
C GLN A 87 -5.79 6.15 -9.12
N LYS A 88 -6.44 5.97 -7.95
CA LYS A 88 -7.59 6.81 -7.54
C LYS A 88 -7.23 8.29 -7.55
N ILE A 89 -6.07 8.64 -7.00
CA ILE A 89 -5.63 10.05 -6.95
C ILE A 89 -5.31 10.60 -8.36
N VAL A 90 -4.86 9.76 -9.30
CA VAL A 90 -4.70 10.15 -10.71
C VAL A 90 -6.05 10.58 -11.29
N TYR A 91 -7.09 9.78 -11.05
CA TYR A 91 -8.43 10.03 -11.59
C TYR A 91 -9.09 11.27 -10.98
N LEU A 92 -8.89 11.49 -9.68
CA LEU A 92 -9.36 12.68 -8.96
C LEU A 92 -8.61 13.94 -9.37
N ALA A 93 -7.29 13.85 -9.58
CA ALA A 93 -6.50 14.96 -10.10
C ALA A 93 -6.93 15.33 -11.53
N ASP A 94 -7.13 14.36 -12.43
CA ASP A 94 -7.70 14.62 -13.78
C ASP A 94 -9.04 15.34 -13.70
N ASP A 95 -9.95 14.87 -12.83
CA ASP A 95 -11.28 15.48 -12.70
C ASP A 95 -11.19 16.92 -12.19
N TYR A 96 -10.34 17.17 -11.19
CA TYR A 96 -10.13 18.52 -10.68
C TYR A 96 -9.47 19.43 -11.72
N PHE A 97 -8.46 18.96 -12.44
CA PHE A 97 -7.80 19.74 -13.49
C PHE A 97 -8.74 20.11 -14.64
N ARG A 98 -9.73 19.27 -14.95
CA ARG A 98 -10.79 19.61 -15.91
C ARG A 98 -11.68 20.73 -15.38
N ARG A 99 -12.12 20.61 -14.12
CA ARG A 99 -12.96 21.61 -13.45
C ARG A 99 -12.26 22.97 -13.31
N SER A 100 -10.96 22.98 -13.05
CA SER A 100 -10.16 24.19 -12.91
C SER A 100 -9.61 24.74 -14.23
N GLY A 101 -9.91 24.10 -15.37
CA GLY A 101 -9.53 24.56 -16.71
C GLY A 101 -8.06 24.37 -17.07
N VAL A 102 -7.26 23.68 -16.24
CA VAL A 102 -5.81 23.48 -16.48
C VAL A 102 -5.48 22.16 -17.20
N ARG A 103 -6.46 21.26 -17.40
CA ARG A 103 -6.21 19.92 -17.94
C ARG A 103 -5.54 19.91 -19.32
N GLN A 104 -5.85 20.88 -20.18
CA GLN A 104 -5.28 20.94 -21.55
C GLN A 104 -3.79 21.28 -21.53
N GLN A 105 -3.34 21.95 -20.47
CA GLN A 105 -1.94 22.27 -20.22
C GLN A 105 -1.23 21.18 -19.41
N SER A 106 -1.94 20.12 -18.98
CA SER A 106 -1.40 19.07 -18.11
C SER A 106 -1.13 17.77 -18.85
N GLN A 107 -0.02 17.12 -18.52
CA GLN A 107 0.23 15.71 -18.83
C GLN A 107 0.16 14.88 -17.55
N LEU A 108 -0.68 13.83 -17.54
CA LEU A 108 -0.78 12.92 -16.41
C LEU A 108 -0.02 11.64 -16.74
N ASN A 109 1.07 11.41 -16.00
CA ASN A 109 1.92 10.23 -16.16
C ASN A 109 1.80 9.36 -14.91
N PHE A 110 1.35 8.12 -15.09
CA PHE A 110 1.25 7.13 -14.03
C PHE A 110 2.30 6.04 -14.23
N TYR A 111 3.38 6.11 -13.46
CA TYR A 111 4.44 5.11 -13.46
C TYR A 111 4.06 3.98 -12.51
N HIS A 112 3.88 2.80 -13.08
CA HIS A 112 3.34 1.65 -12.38
C HIS A 112 4.33 0.48 -12.46
N ALA A 113 4.84 0.00 -11.34
CA ALA A 113 5.81 -1.09 -11.32
C ALA A 113 5.25 -2.43 -11.81
N GLY A 114 3.96 -2.69 -11.63
CA GLY A 114 3.30 -3.88 -12.18
C GLY A 114 3.07 -3.82 -13.70
N ALA A 115 2.73 -4.96 -14.30
CA ALA A 115 2.49 -5.11 -15.74
C ALA A 115 1.05 -4.84 -16.20
N ALA A 116 0.13 -4.51 -15.27
CA ALA A 116 -1.27 -4.24 -15.57
C ALA A 116 -1.84 -3.21 -14.59
N ILE A 117 -2.89 -2.46 -14.99
CA ILE A 117 -3.52 -1.41 -14.18
C ILE A 117 -4.20 -1.95 -12.92
N PHE A 118 -4.60 -3.22 -12.92
CA PHE A 118 -5.22 -3.89 -11.78
C PHE A 118 -5.07 -5.41 -11.90
N ALA A 119 -4.99 -6.11 -10.77
CA ALA A 119 -4.73 -7.55 -10.75
C ALA A 119 -5.89 -8.41 -11.28
N VAL A 120 -7.14 -7.95 -11.09
CA VAL A 120 -8.34 -8.69 -11.53
C VAL A 120 -8.78 -8.18 -12.89
N LYS A 121 -8.74 -9.05 -13.90
CA LYS A 121 -8.99 -8.73 -15.31
C LYS A 121 -10.28 -7.92 -15.54
N LYS A 122 -11.40 -8.34 -14.95
CA LYS A 122 -12.69 -7.65 -15.09
C LYS A 122 -12.60 -6.15 -14.75
N TYR A 123 -11.89 -5.81 -13.67
CA TYR A 123 -11.71 -4.42 -13.27
C TYR A 123 -10.60 -3.73 -14.07
N ALA A 124 -9.54 -4.46 -14.43
CA ALA A 124 -8.48 -3.94 -15.30
C ALA A 124 -9.03 -3.48 -16.66
N ASP A 125 -9.90 -4.27 -17.29
CA ASP A 125 -10.53 -3.94 -18.56
C ASP A 125 -11.35 -2.63 -18.45
N ALA A 126 -12.09 -2.44 -17.35
CA ALA A 126 -12.86 -1.22 -17.11
C ALA A 126 -11.95 -0.01 -16.84
N LEU A 127 -10.92 -0.19 -16.02
CA LEU A 127 -9.96 0.87 -15.68
C LEU A 127 -9.13 1.31 -16.88
N ASN A 128 -8.76 0.39 -17.78
CA ASN A 128 -8.09 0.74 -19.04
C ASN A 128 -8.97 1.66 -19.91
N ARG A 129 -10.30 1.45 -19.94
CA ARG A 129 -11.22 2.39 -20.62
C ARG A 129 -11.25 3.77 -19.93
N VAL A 130 -11.18 3.80 -18.59
CA VAL A 130 -11.10 5.06 -17.83
C VAL A 130 -9.81 5.82 -18.14
N VAL A 131 -8.68 5.12 -18.13
CA VAL A 131 -7.34 5.64 -18.47
C VAL A 131 -7.35 6.22 -19.88
N ALA A 132 -7.84 5.46 -20.87
CA ALA A 132 -7.92 5.91 -22.26
C ALA A 132 -8.83 7.14 -22.41
N ARG A 133 -10.03 7.12 -21.82
CA ARG A 133 -10.97 8.25 -21.85
C ARG A 133 -10.39 9.51 -21.22
N LYS A 134 -9.62 9.37 -20.13
CA LYS A 134 -9.01 10.50 -19.42
C LYS A 134 -7.68 10.95 -20.06
N GLY A 135 -7.15 10.22 -21.05
CA GLY A 135 -5.86 10.52 -21.68
C GLY A 135 -4.71 10.49 -20.68
N ILE A 136 -4.68 9.47 -19.81
CA ILE A 136 -3.60 9.24 -18.83
C ILE A 136 -2.54 8.36 -19.48
N ASN A 137 -1.28 8.77 -19.39
CA ASN A 137 -0.14 7.99 -19.87
C ASN A 137 0.29 7.02 -18.78
N VAL A 138 0.09 5.71 -18.98
CA VAL A 138 0.51 4.70 -18.01
C VAL A 138 1.81 4.05 -18.48
N HIS A 139 2.84 4.14 -17.65
CA HIS A 139 4.17 3.56 -17.88
C HIS A 139 4.33 2.32 -17.00
N TYR A 140 4.09 1.15 -17.57
CA TYR A 140 4.20 -0.12 -16.84
C TYR A 140 5.64 -0.53 -16.64
N GLN A 141 5.86 -1.39 -15.63
CA GLN A 141 7.18 -1.91 -15.27
C GLN A 141 8.18 -0.80 -14.93
N HIS A 142 7.73 0.33 -14.38
CA HIS A 142 8.61 1.40 -13.91
C HIS A 142 8.42 1.62 -12.43
N ASP A 143 9.51 1.51 -11.67
CA ASP A 143 9.51 1.72 -10.22
C ASP A 143 10.31 2.97 -9.86
N LEU A 144 9.81 3.78 -8.92
CA LEU A 144 10.48 5.01 -8.49
C LEU A 144 11.66 4.66 -7.58
N ILE A 145 12.86 5.12 -7.92
CA ILE A 145 14.08 4.81 -7.15
C ILE A 145 14.76 6.04 -6.54
N GLU A 146 14.57 7.23 -7.12
CA GLU A 146 15.15 8.49 -6.62
C GLU A 146 14.22 9.67 -6.92
N VAL A 147 14.18 10.64 -6.01
CA VAL A 147 13.53 11.94 -6.22
C VAL A 147 14.55 13.03 -5.91
N ARG A 148 14.77 13.92 -6.89
CA ARG A 148 15.60 15.12 -6.76
C ARG A 148 14.66 16.31 -6.65
N GLY A 149 14.23 16.59 -5.43
CA GLY A 149 13.16 17.57 -5.15
C GLY A 149 13.43 18.96 -5.73
N GLU A 150 14.62 19.52 -5.51
CA GLU A 150 14.96 20.88 -5.97
C GLU A 150 14.99 21.00 -7.51
N ALA A 151 15.50 19.96 -8.19
CA ALA A 151 15.50 19.89 -9.65
C ALA A 151 14.13 19.47 -10.23
N ARG A 152 13.20 19.06 -9.38
CA ARG A 152 11.91 18.44 -9.72
C ARG A 152 12.05 17.28 -10.71
N GLU A 153 12.99 16.39 -10.43
CA GLU A 153 13.22 15.18 -11.23
C GLU A 153 12.85 13.92 -10.43
N ALA A 154 12.11 13.02 -11.06
CA ALA A 154 11.85 11.67 -10.57
C ALA A 154 12.60 10.68 -11.44
N VAL A 155 13.36 9.77 -10.81
CA VAL A 155 14.12 8.74 -11.52
C VAL A 155 13.43 7.40 -11.32
N PHE A 156 13.09 6.77 -12.42
CA PHE A 156 12.44 5.47 -12.46
C PHE A 156 13.40 4.42 -12.99
N ARG A 157 13.30 3.19 -12.49
CA ARG A 157 13.94 2.01 -13.07
C ARG A 157 12.91 1.21 -13.84
N ASN A 158 13.19 0.92 -15.10
CA ASN A 158 12.44 -0.06 -15.87
C ASN A 158 12.78 -1.47 -15.34
N LEU A 159 11.80 -2.19 -14.82
CA LEU A 159 11.99 -3.49 -14.19
C LEU A 159 12.27 -4.61 -15.20
N ALA A 160 11.94 -4.40 -16.49
CA ALA A 160 12.24 -5.35 -17.56
C ALA A 160 13.65 -5.12 -18.12
N THR A 161 14.04 -3.88 -18.41
CA THR A 161 15.35 -3.56 -19.04
C THR A 161 16.45 -3.18 -18.06
N GLN A 162 16.10 -2.88 -16.80
CA GLN A 162 16.96 -2.28 -15.77
C GLN A 162 17.47 -0.87 -16.09
N GLU A 163 17.04 -0.27 -17.20
CA GLU A 163 17.40 1.09 -17.57
C GLU A 163 16.72 2.11 -16.66
N THR A 164 17.38 3.25 -16.47
CA THR A 164 16.82 4.36 -15.69
C THR A 164 16.29 5.46 -16.60
N VAL A 165 15.11 5.98 -16.27
CA VAL A 165 14.50 7.12 -16.96
C VAL A 165 14.30 8.25 -15.94
N THR A 166 14.77 9.44 -16.29
CA THR A 166 14.57 10.65 -15.49
C THR A 166 13.44 11.47 -16.09
N VAL A 167 12.51 11.91 -15.24
CA VAL A 167 11.29 12.60 -15.65
C VAL A 167 11.15 13.87 -14.83
N HIS A 168 11.02 15.01 -15.51
CA HIS A 168 10.67 16.26 -14.85
C HIS A 168 9.21 16.25 -14.42
N PHE A 169 8.91 16.77 -13.23
CA PHE A 169 7.56 16.89 -12.70
C PHE A 169 7.23 18.31 -12.22
N ASP A 170 5.97 18.70 -12.39
CA ASP A 170 5.39 19.89 -11.76
C ASP A 170 4.60 19.53 -10.50
N MET A 171 4.15 18.28 -10.42
CA MET A 171 3.59 17.63 -9.24
C MET A 171 4.00 16.16 -9.25
N LEU A 172 4.45 15.62 -8.11
CA LEU A 172 4.76 14.22 -7.92
C LEU A 172 3.95 13.67 -6.74
N HIS A 173 3.01 12.77 -6.99
CA HIS A 173 2.38 11.96 -5.95
C HIS A 173 3.08 10.60 -5.85
N VAL A 174 3.73 10.35 -4.71
CA VAL A 174 4.45 9.11 -4.44
C VAL A 174 3.59 8.14 -3.67
N SER A 175 3.42 6.93 -4.20
CA SER A 175 3.01 5.77 -3.42
C SER A 175 4.29 5.05 -2.97
N PRO A 176 4.64 5.11 -1.67
CA PRO A 176 5.93 4.64 -1.19
C PRO A 176 6.02 3.12 -1.20
N PRO A 177 7.23 2.55 -1.33
CA PRO A 177 7.48 1.16 -1.00
C PRO A 177 6.99 0.82 0.41
N GLN A 178 6.44 -0.37 0.60
CA GLN A 178 5.93 -0.83 1.89
C GLN A 178 6.43 -2.24 2.17
N SER A 179 6.42 -2.62 3.44
CA SER A 179 6.87 -3.94 3.88
C SER A 179 6.21 -4.36 5.18
N ALA A 180 6.44 -5.61 5.60
CA ALA A 180 6.07 -6.01 6.95
C ALA A 180 6.81 -5.15 7.99
N PRO A 181 6.19 -4.83 9.14
CA PRO A 181 6.87 -4.19 10.25
C PRO A 181 8.18 -4.88 10.61
N ASP A 182 9.26 -4.12 10.84
CA ASP A 182 10.59 -4.68 11.08
C ASP A 182 10.64 -5.61 12.31
N VAL A 183 9.84 -5.32 13.35
CA VAL A 183 9.69 -6.17 14.53
C VAL A 183 9.08 -7.54 14.22
N ILE A 184 8.30 -7.66 13.14
CA ILE A 184 7.78 -8.95 12.67
C ILE A 184 8.86 -9.64 11.84
N LYS A 185 9.49 -8.93 10.90
CA LYS A 185 10.53 -9.50 10.01
C LYS A 185 11.65 -10.20 10.78
N SER A 186 12.06 -9.63 11.91
CA SER A 186 13.13 -10.16 12.76
C SER A 186 12.66 -11.21 13.78
N SER A 187 11.39 -11.59 13.76
CA SER A 187 10.80 -12.51 14.74
C SER A 187 10.58 -13.91 14.19
N ALA A 188 10.44 -14.87 15.11
CA ALA A 188 10.03 -16.22 14.77
C ALA A 188 8.60 -16.32 14.21
N LEU A 189 7.80 -15.25 14.21
CA LEU A 189 6.45 -15.23 13.62
C LEU A 189 6.46 -15.02 12.09
N ALA A 190 7.57 -14.57 11.51
CA ALA A 190 7.63 -14.24 10.10
C ALA A 190 7.71 -15.49 9.19
N ASN A 191 7.07 -15.40 8.02
CA ASN A 191 7.39 -16.22 6.87
C ASN A 191 8.61 -15.66 6.10
N SER A 192 8.99 -16.30 4.98
CA SER A 192 10.11 -15.86 4.14
C SER A 192 9.94 -14.44 3.55
N GLY A 193 8.71 -13.94 3.45
CA GLY A 193 8.42 -12.56 3.02
C GLY A 193 8.42 -11.53 4.15
N GLY A 194 8.66 -11.97 5.40
CA GLY A 194 8.66 -11.11 6.59
C GLY A 194 7.29 -10.90 7.24
N TRP A 195 6.22 -11.50 6.72
CA TRP A 195 4.84 -11.33 7.21
C TRP A 195 4.49 -12.41 8.25
N VAL A 196 3.53 -12.15 9.14
CA VAL A 196 3.11 -13.16 10.13
C VAL A 196 2.56 -14.39 9.41
N ASP A 197 3.15 -15.56 9.65
CA ASP A 197 2.87 -16.78 8.88
C ASP A 197 1.60 -17.49 9.36
N VAL A 198 0.46 -17.07 8.84
CA VAL A 198 -0.85 -17.63 9.18
C VAL A 198 -1.39 -18.60 8.14
N ASP A 199 -2.23 -19.53 8.59
CA ASP A 199 -3.14 -20.26 7.72
C ASP A 199 -4.12 -19.29 7.05
N GLN A 200 -4.34 -19.47 5.75
CA GLN A 200 -5.10 -18.53 4.94
C GLN A 200 -6.61 -18.55 5.21
N TYR A 201 -7.11 -19.62 5.83
CA TYR A 201 -8.53 -19.83 6.11
C TYR A 201 -8.85 -19.52 7.57
N THR A 202 -8.05 -20.01 8.51
CA THR A 202 -8.34 -19.89 9.95
C THR A 202 -7.72 -18.64 10.60
N LEU A 203 -6.71 -18.04 9.95
CA LEU A 203 -5.93 -16.91 10.44
C LEU A 203 -5.09 -17.21 11.70
N GLN A 204 -4.99 -18.48 12.08
CA GLN A 204 -4.08 -18.97 13.12
C GLN A 204 -2.67 -19.07 12.55
N HIS A 205 -1.66 -18.77 13.37
CA HIS A 205 -0.25 -18.94 12.99
C HIS A 205 0.06 -20.43 12.77
N LYS A 206 0.78 -20.74 11.69
CA LYS A 206 1.02 -22.14 11.27
C LYS A 206 1.85 -22.96 12.26
N ARG A 207 2.70 -22.30 13.04
CA ARG A 207 3.60 -22.94 14.03
C ARG A 207 3.21 -22.72 15.48
N TYR A 208 2.43 -21.68 15.77
CA TYR A 208 2.15 -21.23 17.15
C TYR A 208 0.62 -21.18 17.31
N PRO A 209 0.00 -22.25 17.85
CA PRO A 209 -1.46 -22.38 17.84
C PRO A 209 -2.19 -21.34 18.69
N ASN A 210 -1.49 -20.66 19.60
CA ASN A 210 -2.03 -19.56 20.40
C ASN A 210 -1.79 -18.17 19.79
N VAL A 211 -1.23 -18.09 18.58
CA VAL A 211 -1.00 -16.84 17.86
C VAL A 211 -1.92 -16.74 16.66
N PHE A 212 -2.53 -15.57 16.45
CA PHE A 212 -3.38 -15.24 15.30
C PHE A 212 -2.90 -13.94 14.66
N SER A 213 -3.18 -13.76 13.37
CA SER A 213 -2.93 -12.48 12.70
C SER A 213 -3.94 -12.19 11.61
N LEU A 214 -4.22 -10.91 11.42
CA LEU A 214 -5.10 -10.39 10.39
C LEU A 214 -4.58 -9.05 9.85
N GLY A 215 -5.23 -8.56 8.81
CA GLY A 215 -4.90 -7.29 8.18
C GLY A 215 -3.53 -7.28 7.54
N ASP A 216 -2.95 -6.09 7.44
CA ASP A 216 -1.84 -5.86 6.51
C ASP A 216 -0.53 -6.55 6.93
N CYS A 217 -0.34 -6.90 8.21
CA CYS A 217 0.86 -7.61 8.67
C CYS A 217 0.82 -9.12 8.43
N SER A 218 -0.36 -9.68 8.13
CA SER A 218 -0.53 -11.11 7.90
C SER A 218 -0.01 -11.54 6.52
N SER A 219 0.30 -12.83 6.38
CA SER A 219 0.67 -13.48 5.12
C SER A 219 -0.51 -13.82 4.21
N LEU A 220 -1.74 -13.37 4.54
CA LEU A 220 -2.96 -13.69 3.78
C LEU A 220 -2.82 -13.29 2.29
N PRO A 221 -3.07 -14.21 1.35
CA PRO A 221 -2.85 -13.99 -0.09
C PRO A 221 -4.02 -13.23 -0.74
N THR A 222 -4.38 -12.09 -0.17
CA THR A 222 -5.44 -11.20 -0.66
C THR A 222 -5.00 -9.74 -0.57
N SER A 223 -5.78 -8.83 -1.16
CA SER A 223 -5.48 -7.40 -1.09
C SER A 223 -5.59 -6.88 0.35
N LYS A 224 -4.54 -6.19 0.80
CA LYS A 224 -4.43 -5.54 2.12
C LYS A 224 -5.33 -4.30 2.17
N THR A 225 -6.56 -4.47 2.66
CA THR A 225 -7.60 -3.42 2.69
C THR A 225 -8.41 -3.46 3.99
N GLY A 226 -8.99 -2.33 4.38
CA GLY A 226 -9.93 -2.29 5.50
C GLY A 226 -11.18 -3.16 5.28
N ALA A 227 -11.60 -3.37 4.02
CA ALA A 227 -12.70 -4.28 3.70
C ALA A 227 -12.34 -5.75 3.96
N ALA A 228 -11.09 -6.13 3.69
CA ALA A 228 -10.54 -7.42 4.07
C ALA A 228 -10.53 -7.59 5.60
N VAL A 229 -9.96 -6.62 6.32
CA VAL A 229 -9.94 -6.63 7.81
C VAL A 229 -11.34 -6.81 8.39
N ARG A 230 -12.35 -6.13 7.85
CA ARG A 230 -13.76 -6.26 8.27
C ARG A 230 -14.28 -7.71 8.18
N LYS A 231 -13.81 -8.51 7.22
CA LYS A 231 -14.19 -9.93 7.08
C LYS A 231 -13.25 -10.90 7.78
N GLN A 232 -12.00 -10.52 7.97
CA GLN A 232 -11.01 -11.29 8.72
C GLN A 232 -11.30 -11.26 10.23
N ALA A 233 -11.72 -10.12 10.78
CA ALA A 233 -11.92 -9.96 12.22
C ALA A 233 -12.94 -10.95 12.82
N PRO A 234 -14.14 -11.18 12.24
CA PRO A 234 -15.05 -12.20 12.74
C PRO A 234 -14.47 -13.62 12.71
N VAL A 235 -13.64 -13.94 11.70
CA VAL A 235 -12.97 -15.25 11.59
C VAL A 235 -11.95 -15.43 12.71
N VAL A 236 -11.10 -14.42 12.95
CA VAL A 236 -10.14 -14.45 14.07
C VAL A 236 -10.87 -14.57 15.40
N VAL A 237 -11.93 -13.80 15.64
CA VAL A 237 -12.68 -13.86 16.91
C VAL A 237 -13.26 -15.26 17.13
N ALA A 238 -13.96 -15.83 16.14
CA ALA A 238 -14.55 -17.15 16.27
C ALA A 238 -13.50 -18.24 16.52
N ASN A 239 -12.39 -18.21 15.77
CA ASN A 239 -11.33 -19.21 15.90
C ASN A 239 -10.50 -19.03 17.17
N LEU A 240 -10.27 -17.80 17.62
CA LEU A 240 -9.61 -17.52 18.89
C LEU A 240 -10.45 -18.04 20.06
N MET A 241 -11.76 -17.78 20.05
CA MET A 241 -12.66 -18.28 21.11
C MET A 241 -12.69 -19.81 21.14
N ALA A 242 -12.74 -20.47 19.98
CA ALA A 242 -12.64 -21.92 19.90
C ALA A 242 -11.28 -22.44 20.40
N ALA A 243 -10.17 -21.79 20.06
CA ALA A 243 -8.84 -22.17 20.54
C ALA A 243 -8.72 -22.02 22.07
N ILE A 244 -9.28 -20.96 22.65
CA ILE A 244 -9.38 -20.78 24.11
C ILE A 244 -10.17 -21.92 24.74
N ALA A 245 -11.29 -22.32 24.11
CA ALA A 245 -12.12 -23.44 24.55
C ALA A 245 -11.51 -24.84 24.26
N LYS A 246 -10.37 -24.90 23.57
CA LYS A 246 -9.73 -26.14 23.08
C LYS A 246 -10.64 -26.93 22.12
N GLU A 247 -11.42 -26.22 21.32
CA GLU A 247 -12.31 -26.76 20.30
C GLU A 247 -11.69 -26.63 18.89
N THR A 248 -12.32 -27.30 17.91
CA THR A 248 -11.97 -27.15 16.50
C THR A 248 -12.32 -25.76 16.00
N LEU A 249 -11.45 -25.17 15.17
CA LEU A 249 -11.63 -23.82 14.61
C LEU A 249 -12.80 -23.79 13.61
N PRO A 250 -13.92 -23.13 13.92
CA PRO A 250 -15.15 -23.28 13.14
C PRO A 250 -15.25 -22.32 11.95
N ALA A 251 -14.48 -21.23 11.91
CA ALA A 251 -14.62 -20.17 10.93
C ALA A 251 -13.55 -20.24 9.84
N THR A 252 -13.95 -19.91 8.62
CA THR A 252 -13.11 -19.91 7.42
C THR A 252 -13.21 -18.54 6.74
N TYR A 253 -12.07 -17.95 6.42
CA TYR A 253 -11.95 -16.77 5.58
C TYR A 253 -11.85 -17.18 4.11
N ASP A 254 -12.65 -16.56 3.25
CA ASP A 254 -12.76 -16.85 1.82
C ASP A 254 -11.84 -15.98 0.95
N GLY A 255 -10.99 -15.15 1.56
CA GLY A 255 -10.15 -14.19 0.84
C GLY A 255 -10.86 -12.88 0.47
N TYR A 256 -12.10 -12.64 0.92
CA TYR A 256 -12.85 -11.42 0.60
C TYR A 256 -12.04 -10.16 0.86
N THR A 257 -12.03 -9.27 -0.13
CA THR A 257 -11.47 -7.93 -0.03
C THR A 257 -12.25 -7.01 -0.96
N SER A 258 -12.12 -5.70 -0.79
CA SER A 258 -12.77 -4.74 -1.69
C SER A 258 -11.90 -3.51 -1.88
N CYS A 259 -11.91 -2.96 -3.09
CA CYS A 259 -11.26 -1.71 -3.43
C CYS A 259 -12.27 -0.77 -4.10
N PRO A 260 -12.83 0.22 -3.39
CA PRO A 260 -13.70 1.22 -4.00
C PRO A 260 -12.86 2.14 -4.88
N LEU A 261 -12.75 1.79 -6.17
CA LEU A 261 -11.97 2.51 -7.17
C LEU A 261 -12.72 3.79 -7.57
N VAL A 262 -12.43 4.89 -6.87
CA VAL A 262 -12.95 6.22 -7.19
C VAL A 262 -12.37 6.67 -8.53
N THR A 263 -13.21 6.86 -9.55
CA THR A 263 -12.78 7.25 -10.91
C THR A 263 -13.07 8.71 -11.27
N GLY A 264 -13.67 9.46 -10.34
CA GLY A 264 -14.01 10.87 -10.46
C GLY A 264 -14.91 11.30 -9.30
N TYR A 265 -15.16 12.59 -9.16
CA TYR A 265 -16.14 13.08 -8.19
C TYR A 265 -17.56 12.87 -8.75
N GLY A 266 -18.43 12.19 -8.00
CA GLY A 266 -19.81 11.89 -8.40
C GLY A 266 -19.94 10.78 -9.44
N SER A 267 -18.89 9.97 -9.63
CA SER A 267 -18.87 8.80 -10.51
C SER A 267 -19.33 7.53 -9.81
#